data_AF-A0A1B8ZUS5-F1
#
_entry.id   AF-A0A1B8ZUS5-F1
#
_cell.length_a   1.000
_cell.length_b   1.000
_cell.length_c   1.000
_cell.angle_alpha   90.00
_cell.angle_beta   90.00
_cell.angle_gamma   90.00
#
_symmetry.space_group_name_H-M   'P 1'
#
loop_
_entity.id
_entity.type
_entity.pdbx_description
1 polymer ?
#
loop_
_entity_poly.entity_id
_entity_poly.type
_entity_poly.pdbx_seq_one_letter_code
_entity_poly.pdbx_strand_id
1 'polypeptide(L)'
;MVINDDNTLIGGTEAEFSCDTVLKVEKAHYKNQFIRGSWHFVDKTSDLSPYIRGQGYSFGGNKNLIVRDSDYNVWGLTEIVTHKNIIVWQRIYLPKGAFISLEQLDLTMGHEIFHSILNNARLFDIRERTGTNKWVSVHEYFTSRWEQQYIMYRKWEKLNLNMGAFNTEVSTFKSFDELKPKIQPIFNNYLKSTLK
;
A
#
# COMPACT_ATOMS: atom_id res chain seq x y z
N MET A 1 2.07 -19.09 3.65
CA MET A 1 2.91 -18.34 2.69
C MET A 1 4.12 -17.87 3.47
N VAL A 2 5.32 -18.22 3.02
CA VAL A 2 6.55 -17.77 3.68
C VAL A 2 6.72 -16.30 3.32
N ILE A 3 6.73 -15.42 4.33
CA ILE A 3 7.06 -14.01 4.18
C ILE A 3 8.57 -13.94 4.37
N ASN A 4 9.31 -13.65 3.29
CA ASN A 4 10.72 -13.30 3.39
C ASN A 4 10.85 -11.82 3.05
N ASP A 5 11.44 -11.02 3.94
CA ASP A 5 11.71 -9.60 3.72
C ASP A 5 12.85 -9.38 2.71
N ASP A 6 13.54 -10.45 2.29
CA ASP A 6 14.54 -10.39 1.24
C ASP A 6 13.89 -10.12 -0.11
N ASN A 7 14.32 -9.03 -0.72
CA ASN A 7 13.96 -8.65 -2.06
C ASN A 7 14.66 -9.55 -3.10
N THR A 8 14.09 -10.72 -3.40
CA THR A 8 14.64 -11.69 -4.37
C THR A 8 13.68 -11.96 -5.53
N LEU A 9 14.16 -11.91 -6.77
CA LEU A 9 13.38 -12.21 -7.97
C LEU A 9 13.22 -13.74 -8.10
N ILE A 10 12.25 -14.30 -7.37
CA ILE A 10 11.94 -15.73 -7.42
C ILE A 10 10.58 -15.91 -8.09
N GLY A 11 10.60 -16.34 -9.36
CA GLY A 11 9.42 -16.68 -10.15
C GLY A 11 8.64 -15.50 -10.74
N GLY A 12 9.00 -14.26 -10.39
CA GLY A 12 8.37 -13.04 -10.91
C GLY A 12 8.98 -12.53 -12.21
N THR A 13 8.34 -11.54 -12.82
CA THR A 13 8.81 -10.86 -14.03
C THR A 13 9.70 -9.70 -13.65
N GLU A 14 10.96 -9.69 -14.11
CA GLU A 14 11.88 -8.58 -13.85
C GLU A 14 11.28 -7.24 -14.32
N ALA A 15 11.41 -6.22 -13.48
CA ALA A 15 10.93 -4.88 -13.76
C ALA A 15 12.06 -3.86 -13.74
N GLU A 16 12.21 -3.09 -14.83
CA GLU A 16 12.92 -1.82 -14.73
C GLU A 16 11.98 -0.80 -14.08
N PHE A 17 12.29 -0.40 -12.85
CA PHE A 17 11.49 0.59 -12.14
C PHE A 17 11.66 1.99 -12.75
N SER A 18 10.62 2.46 -13.42
CA SER A 18 10.56 3.75 -14.11
C SER A 18 9.14 4.35 -14.04
N CYS A 19 9.02 5.63 -14.41
CA CYS A 19 7.70 6.27 -14.56
C CYS A 19 6.83 5.53 -15.57
N ASP A 20 7.40 5.13 -16.70
CA ASP A 20 6.68 4.47 -17.77
C ASP A 20 6.16 3.10 -17.33
N THR A 21 6.96 2.36 -16.56
CA THR A 21 6.54 1.07 -15.97
C THR A 21 5.35 1.27 -15.03
N VAL A 22 5.42 2.26 -14.14
CA VAL A 22 4.32 2.59 -13.21
C VAL A 22 3.05 2.99 -13.97
N LEU A 23 3.15 3.90 -14.94
CA LEU A 23 2.00 4.33 -15.74
C LEU A 23 1.43 3.19 -16.60
N LYS A 24 2.27 2.24 -17.04
CA LYS A 24 1.82 1.05 -17.78
C LYS A 24 0.99 0.13 -16.87
N VAL A 25 1.48 -0.15 -15.66
CA VAL A 25 0.74 -0.96 -14.67
C VAL A 25 -0.55 -0.27 -14.25
N GLU A 26 -0.51 1.04 -13.97
CA GLU A 26 -1.69 1.82 -13.63
C GLU A 26 -2.75 1.74 -14.74
N LYS A 27 -2.36 1.99 -16.00
CA LYS A 27 -3.28 1.95 -17.14
C LYS A 27 -3.86 0.55 -17.39
N ALA A 28 -3.09 -0.49 -17.11
CA ALA A 28 -3.51 -1.88 -17.32
C ALA A 28 -4.49 -2.34 -16.23
N HIS A 29 -4.19 -2.09 -14.96
CA HIS A 29 -4.87 -2.76 -13.84
C HIS A 29 -5.66 -1.81 -12.93
N TYR A 30 -5.30 -0.53 -12.90
CA TYR A 30 -5.84 0.46 -11.95
C TYR A 30 -6.41 1.71 -12.62
N LYS A 31 -6.76 1.60 -13.91
CA LYS A 31 -7.23 2.73 -14.71
C LYS A 31 -8.41 3.43 -14.02
N ASN A 32 -8.27 4.74 -13.81
CA ASN A 32 -9.24 5.61 -13.15
C ASN A 32 -9.52 5.27 -11.67
N GLN A 33 -8.71 4.43 -11.02
CA GLN A 33 -8.84 4.13 -9.59
C GLN A 33 -8.08 5.14 -8.72
N PHE A 34 -6.99 5.73 -9.22
CA PHE A 34 -6.24 6.71 -8.45
C PHE A 34 -6.92 8.09 -8.51
N ILE A 35 -7.55 8.47 -7.39
CA ILE A 35 -8.33 9.70 -7.30
C ILE A 35 -7.43 10.87 -6.89
N ARG A 36 -7.31 11.86 -7.79
CA ARG A 36 -6.73 13.19 -7.51
C ARG A 36 -5.35 13.10 -6.84
N GLY A 37 -4.43 12.42 -7.50
CA GLY A 37 -3.08 12.25 -6.96
C GLY A 37 -2.00 12.11 -8.00
N SER A 38 -0.78 11.93 -7.51
CA SER A 38 0.43 11.74 -8.30
C SER A 38 1.30 10.64 -7.73
N TRP A 39 1.97 9.90 -8.61
CA TRP A 39 3.09 9.04 -8.24
C TRP A 39 4.32 9.91 -7.91
N HIS A 40 5.09 9.53 -6.91
CA HIS A 40 6.39 10.13 -6.58
C HIS A 40 7.42 9.03 -6.39
N PHE A 41 8.55 9.16 -7.08
CA PHE A 41 9.67 8.22 -6.91
C PHE A 41 10.64 8.78 -5.90
N VAL A 42 11.00 7.95 -4.93
CA VAL A 42 11.91 8.31 -3.84
C VAL A 42 13.20 7.56 -4.01
N ASP A 43 14.32 8.27 -3.95
CA ASP A 43 15.65 7.71 -4.02
C ASP A 43 16.61 8.57 -3.19
N LYS A 44 17.92 8.36 -3.33
CA LYS A 44 18.94 9.14 -2.59
C LYS A 44 18.95 10.64 -2.95
N THR A 45 18.33 11.04 -4.05
CA THR A 45 18.32 12.41 -4.58
C THR A 45 16.94 13.08 -4.50
N SER A 46 15.89 12.29 -4.28
CA SER A 46 14.50 12.74 -4.18
C SER A 46 14.05 12.76 -2.72
N ASP A 47 13.50 13.89 -2.29
CA ASP A 47 13.02 14.08 -0.92
C ASP A 47 11.53 13.75 -0.80
N LEU A 48 11.18 13.01 0.25
CA LEU A 48 9.81 12.95 0.79
C LEU A 48 9.34 14.37 1.16
N SER A 49 8.03 14.63 1.13
CA SER A 49 7.52 15.93 1.54
C SER A 49 7.97 16.31 2.97
N PRO A 50 8.09 17.62 3.29
CA PRO A 50 8.41 18.05 4.65
C PRO A 50 7.46 17.46 5.72
N TYR A 51 6.19 17.26 5.36
CA TYR A 51 5.20 16.65 6.24
C TYR A 51 5.54 15.19 6.54
N ILE A 52 5.81 14.38 5.51
CA ILE A 52 6.19 12.98 5.66
C ILE A 52 7.51 12.83 6.42
N ARG A 53 8.51 13.68 6.13
CA ARG A 53 9.76 13.72 6.91
C ARG A 53 9.54 14.09 8.37
N GLY A 54 8.63 15.02 8.64
CA GLY A 54 8.23 15.40 10.00
C GLY A 54 7.59 14.25 10.80
N GLN A 55 7.07 13.21 10.13
CA GLN A 55 6.59 11.99 10.78
C GLN A 55 7.69 10.94 11.05
N GLY A 56 8.95 11.25 10.71
CA GLY A 56 10.10 10.38 10.90
C GLY A 56 10.43 9.48 9.70
N TYR A 57 9.74 9.63 8.56
CA TYR A 57 10.05 8.86 7.37
C TYR A 57 11.25 9.43 6.60
N SER A 58 12.05 8.55 6.02
CA SER A 58 13.18 8.88 5.15
C SER A 58 13.42 7.79 4.09
N PHE A 59 14.28 8.06 3.11
CA PHE A 59 14.77 7.00 2.22
C PHE A 59 15.84 6.18 2.93
N GLY A 60 15.66 4.86 2.98
CA GLY A 60 16.49 3.90 3.72
C GLY A 60 17.87 3.63 3.13
N GLY A 61 18.35 4.45 2.20
CA GLY A 61 19.69 4.39 1.64
C GLY A 61 20.00 3.07 0.94
N ASN A 62 20.61 2.13 1.65
CA ASN A 62 20.98 0.80 1.13
C ASN A 62 19.82 -0.20 1.14
N LYS A 63 18.78 0.05 1.94
CA LYS A 63 17.57 -0.80 1.95
C LYS A 63 16.72 -0.62 0.69
N ASN A 64 16.91 0.47 -0.06
CA ASN A 64 16.05 0.89 -1.18
C ASN A 64 14.55 0.91 -0.83
N LEU A 65 14.21 1.19 0.43
CA LEU A 65 12.85 1.29 0.95
C LEU A 65 12.65 2.66 1.60
N ILE A 66 11.39 3.05 1.82
CA ILE A 66 11.10 4.14 2.75
C ILE A 66 11.19 3.55 4.17
N VAL A 67 11.81 4.27 5.10
CA VAL A 67 12.01 3.80 6.47
C VAL A 67 11.52 4.82 7.47
N ARG A 68 11.00 4.35 8.59
CA ARG A 68 10.66 5.13 9.77
C ARG A 68 11.25 4.46 11.00
N ASP A 69 11.98 5.23 11.80
CA ASP A 69 12.75 4.71 12.94
C ASP A 69 13.69 3.55 12.54
N SER A 70 14.17 2.74 13.49
CA SER A 70 15.18 1.69 13.22
C SER A 70 14.67 0.54 12.34
N ASP A 71 13.38 0.21 12.42
CA ASP A 71 12.88 -1.10 11.97
C ASP A 71 11.59 -1.07 11.12
N TYR A 72 10.97 0.09 10.90
CA TYR A 72 9.75 0.15 10.08
C TYR A 72 10.10 0.46 8.63
N ASN A 73 10.13 -0.57 7.78
CA ASN A 73 10.37 -0.42 6.35
C ASN A 73 9.04 -0.49 5.59
N VAL A 74 8.83 0.40 4.62
CA VAL A 74 7.62 0.43 3.78
C VAL A 74 7.98 0.47 2.30
N TRP A 75 7.24 -0.33 1.53
CA TRP A 75 7.38 -0.48 0.08
C TRP A 75 6.63 0.60 -0.68
N GLY A 76 5.58 1.17 -0.10
CA GLY A 76 4.83 2.30 -0.61
C GLY A 76 4.43 3.22 0.53
N LEU A 77 4.03 4.45 0.20
CA LEU A 77 3.46 5.36 1.18
C LEU A 77 2.48 6.32 0.52
N THR A 78 1.24 6.35 1.01
CA THR A 78 0.23 7.34 0.61
C THR A 78 0.23 8.55 1.55
N GLU A 79 0.53 9.73 1.01
CA GLU A 79 0.36 11.02 1.67
C GLU A 79 -0.96 11.68 1.25
N ILE A 80 -1.67 12.23 2.24
CA ILE A 80 -2.84 13.08 2.03
C ILE A 80 -2.41 14.54 2.16
N VAL A 81 -2.71 15.34 1.14
CA VAL A 81 -2.56 16.80 1.19
C VAL A 81 -3.93 17.41 1.44
N THR A 82 -4.04 18.21 2.51
CA THR A 82 -5.30 18.85 2.90
C THR A 82 -5.22 20.37 2.82
N HIS A 83 -6.36 20.99 2.52
CA HIS A 83 -6.58 22.43 2.66
C HIS A 83 -7.91 22.64 3.38
N LYS A 84 -7.91 23.36 4.51
CA LYS A 84 -9.11 23.59 5.34
C LYS A 84 -9.86 22.29 5.69
N ASN A 85 -9.12 21.25 6.10
CA ASN A 85 -9.64 19.91 6.42
C ASN A 85 -10.32 19.17 5.25
N ILE A 86 -10.09 19.60 4.02
CA ILE A 86 -10.55 18.93 2.79
C ILE A 86 -9.33 18.34 2.10
N ILE A 87 -9.42 17.07 1.69
CA ILE A 87 -8.39 16.43 0.87
C ILE A 87 -8.39 17.09 -0.51
N VAL A 88 -7.27 17.72 -0.88
CA VAL A 88 -7.11 18.40 -2.17
C VAL A 88 -6.21 17.64 -3.13
N TRP A 89 -5.29 16.84 -2.60
CA TRP A 89 -4.36 16.03 -3.39
C TRP A 89 -3.88 14.82 -2.59
N GLN A 90 -3.40 13.79 -3.27
CA GLN A 90 -2.71 12.66 -2.66
C GLN A 90 -1.42 12.32 -3.41
N ARG A 91 -0.39 11.90 -2.69
CA ARG A 91 0.87 11.46 -3.31
C ARG A 91 1.16 10.03 -2.89
N ILE A 92 1.37 9.15 -3.86
CA ILE A 92 1.85 7.79 -3.58
C ILE A 92 3.34 7.76 -3.85
N TYR A 93 4.13 7.58 -2.80
CA TYR A 93 5.57 7.45 -2.87
C TYR A 93 5.96 5.99 -3.10
N LEU A 94 6.81 5.76 -4.09
CA LEU A 94 7.36 4.47 -4.44
C LEU A 94 8.90 4.58 -4.43
N PRO A 95 9.61 3.84 -3.56
CA PRO A 95 11.06 3.88 -3.48
C PRO A 95 11.70 3.18 -4.67
N LYS A 96 12.62 3.88 -5.34
CA LYS A 96 13.38 3.34 -6.48
C LYS A 96 14.32 2.24 -6.02
N GLY A 97 14.33 1.14 -6.76
CA GLY A 97 15.14 -0.04 -6.44
C GLY A 97 14.50 -0.98 -5.40
N ALA A 98 13.32 -0.64 -4.88
CA ALA A 98 12.51 -1.57 -4.11
C ALA A 98 11.97 -2.67 -5.03
N PHE A 99 11.32 -2.32 -6.13
CA PHE A 99 10.61 -3.30 -6.94
C PHE A 99 11.54 -3.95 -7.96
N ILE A 100 11.92 -5.20 -7.70
CA ILE A 100 12.68 -6.02 -8.67
C ILE A 100 11.75 -6.85 -9.56
N SER A 101 10.46 -6.99 -9.21
CA SER A 101 9.46 -7.64 -10.05
C SER A 101 8.24 -6.77 -10.33
N LEU A 102 7.61 -7.00 -11.49
CA LEU A 102 6.39 -6.28 -11.90
C LEU A 102 5.22 -6.62 -10.97
N GLU A 103 5.15 -7.87 -10.49
CA GLU A 103 4.06 -8.34 -9.63
C GLU A 103 4.13 -7.67 -8.25
N GLN A 104 5.33 -7.42 -7.74
CA GLN A 104 5.51 -6.71 -6.49
C GLN A 104 5.15 -5.22 -6.62
N LEU A 105 5.56 -4.59 -7.72
CA LEU A 105 5.17 -3.21 -8.04
C LEU A 105 3.66 -3.10 -8.15
N ASP A 106 3.04 -3.98 -8.92
CA ASP A 106 1.60 -4.03 -9.15
C ASP A 106 0.83 -4.18 -7.84
N LEU A 107 1.21 -5.15 -7.01
CA LEU A 107 0.57 -5.37 -5.70
C LEU A 107 0.69 -4.13 -4.80
N THR A 108 1.87 -3.53 -4.73
CA THR A 108 2.11 -2.33 -3.90
C THR A 108 1.33 -1.13 -4.43
N MET A 109 1.25 -0.94 -5.75
CA MET A 109 0.44 0.12 -6.35
C MET A 109 -1.04 -0.05 -6.00
N GLY A 110 -1.57 -1.27 -6.09
CA GLY A 110 -2.97 -1.54 -5.73
C GLY A 110 -3.25 -1.37 -4.23
N HIS A 111 -2.29 -1.69 -3.37
CA HIS A 111 -2.35 -1.43 -1.92
C HIS A 111 -2.51 0.07 -1.64
N GLU A 112 -1.61 0.89 -2.17
CA GLU A 112 -1.59 2.33 -1.93
C GLU A 112 -2.78 3.06 -2.60
N ILE A 113 -3.24 2.60 -3.76
CA ILE A 113 -4.47 3.12 -4.37
C ILE A 113 -5.68 2.84 -3.48
N PHE A 114 -5.75 1.68 -2.84
CA PHE A 114 -6.85 1.39 -1.94
C PHE A 114 -6.83 2.28 -0.70
N HIS A 115 -5.65 2.53 -0.12
CA HIS A 115 -5.47 3.53 0.94
C HIS A 115 -5.99 4.91 0.50
N SER A 116 -5.61 5.34 -0.71
CA SER A 116 -6.07 6.59 -1.31
C SER A 116 -7.60 6.67 -1.44
N ILE A 117 -8.28 5.57 -1.81
CA ILE A 117 -9.74 5.52 -1.87
C ILE A 117 -10.37 5.65 -0.46
N LEU A 118 -9.83 4.93 0.53
CA LEU A 118 -10.33 4.97 1.91
C LEU A 118 -10.11 6.35 2.57
N ASN A 119 -9.01 7.02 2.25
CA ASN A 119 -8.74 8.40 2.63
C ASN A 119 -9.81 9.36 2.13
N ASN A 120 -10.16 9.28 0.84
CA ASN A 120 -11.25 10.10 0.27
C ASN A 120 -12.60 9.82 0.93
N ALA A 121 -12.85 8.58 1.32
CA ALA A 121 -14.07 8.21 2.05
C ALA A 121 -14.06 8.66 3.52
N ARG A 122 -12.93 9.17 4.04
CA ARG A 122 -12.72 9.49 5.46
C ARG A 122 -12.93 8.28 6.38
N LEU A 123 -12.55 7.10 5.90
CA LEU A 123 -12.64 5.82 6.63
C LEU A 123 -11.26 5.29 7.00
N PHE A 124 -10.24 6.15 6.96
CA PHE A 124 -8.85 5.83 7.27
C PHE A 124 -8.52 6.15 8.74
N ASP A 125 -7.45 5.53 9.27
CA ASP A 125 -6.86 5.82 10.60
C ASP A 125 -7.59 5.42 11.91
N ILE A 126 -8.51 4.46 11.92
CA ILE A 126 -8.86 3.81 13.20
C ILE A 126 -7.85 2.72 13.53
N ARG A 127 -7.01 3.00 14.55
CA ARG A 127 -6.01 2.08 15.09
C ARG A 127 -6.46 1.54 16.44
N GLU A 128 -6.25 0.24 16.60
CA GLU A 128 -6.55 -0.51 17.82
C GLU A 128 -5.29 -1.17 18.34
N ARG A 129 -5.25 -1.42 19.64
CA ARG A 129 -4.12 -2.10 20.29
C ARG A 129 -4.52 -3.51 20.70
N THR A 130 -3.80 -4.49 20.19
CA THR A 130 -4.02 -5.91 20.47
C THR A 130 -3.74 -6.25 21.93
N GLY A 131 -4.20 -7.43 22.38
CA GLY A 131 -3.84 -7.96 23.70
C GLY A 131 -2.33 -8.19 23.87
N THR A 132 -1.60 -8.27 22.75
CA THR A 132 -0.13 -8.40 22.67
C THR A 132 0.58 -7.07 22.42
N ASN A 133 -0.11 -5.94 22.65
CA ASN A 133 0.45 -4.59 22.56
C ASN A 133 0.86 -4.12 21.15
N LYS A 134 0.41 -4.82 20.09
CA LYS A 134 0.65 -4.47 18.68
C LYS A 134 -0.44 -3.52 18.19
N TRP A 135 -0.06 -2.59 17.33
CA TRP A 135 -1.03 -1.72 16.65
C TRP A 135 -1.59 -2.43 15.42
N VAL A 136 -2.92 -2.42 15.27
CA VAL A 136 -3.64 -2.90 14.09
C VAL A 136 -4.59 -1.82 13.63
N SER A 137 -4.96 -1.82 12.36
CA SER A 137 -5.98 -0.90 11.83
C SER A 137 -7.01 -1.66 11.02
N VAL A 138 -8.24 -1.10 10.96
CA VAL A 138 -9.31 -1.71 10.18
C VAL A 138 -8.99 -1.66 8.68
N HIS A 139 -8.33 -0.61 8.20
CA HIS A 139 -7.97 -0.51 6.77
C HIS A 139 -6.93 -1.55 6.36
N GLU A 140 -5.95 -1.87 7.22
CA GLU A 140 -4.95 -2.91 6.95
C GLU A 140 -5.61 -4.29 6.81
N TYR A 141 -6.67 -4.56 7.58
CA TYR A 141 -7.48 -5.76 7.39
C TYR A 141 -8.09 -5.82 5.98
N PHE A 142 -8.73 -4.77 5.51
CA PHE A 142 -9.35 -4.78 4.18
C PHE A 142 -8.31 -4.81 3.06
N THR A 143 -7.21 -4.07 3.21
CA THR A 143 -6.13 -4.02 2.21
C THR A 143 -5.48 -5.39 2.07
N SER A 144 -5.16 -6.04 3.18
CA SER A 144 -4.61 -7.40 3.15
C SER A 144 -5.60 -8.43 2.57
N ARG A 145 -6.91 -8.33 2.87
CA ARG A 145 -7.92 -9.17 2.21
C ARG A 145 -7.98 -8.95 0.70
N TRP A 146 -7.80 -7.72 0.23
CA TRP A 146 -7.72 -7.42 -1.20
C TRP A 146 -6.47 -8.07 -1.81
N GLU A 147 -5.30 -7.90 -1.19
CA GLU A 147 -4.03 -8.49 -1.67
C GLU A 147 -4.14 -10.01 -1.82
N GLN A 148 -4.71 -10.69 -0.81
CA GLN A 148 -4.92 -12.14 -0.84
C GLN A 148 -5.76 -12.56 -2.06
N GLN A 149 -6.90 -11.89 -2.28
CA GLN A 149 -7.81 -12.20 -3.39
C GLN A 149 -7.17 -11.87 -4.74
N TYR A 150 -6.41 -10.77 -4.82
CA TYR A 150 -5.71 -10.33 -6.03
C TYR A 150 -4.62 -11.33 -6.44
N ILE A 151 -3.81 -11.79 -5.49
CA ILE A 151 -2.77 -12.80 -5.72
C ILE A 151 -3.35 -14.11 -6.22
N MET A 152 -4.44 -14.60 -5.59
CA MET A 152 -5.12 -15.81 -6.03
C MET A 152 -5.68 -15.68 -7.45
N TYR A 153 -6.30 -14.53 -7.75
CA TYR A 153 -6.85 -14.26 -9.08
C TYR A 153 -5.77 -14.19 -10.16
N ARG A 154 -4.63 -13.55 -9.86
CA ARG A 154 -3.47 -13.45 -10.77
C ARG A 154 -2.61 -14.71 -10.83
N LYS A 155 -2.89 -15.71 -9.98
CA LYS A 155 -2.13 -16.97 -9.84
C LYS A 155 -0.68 -16.76 -9.40
N TRP A 156 -0.49 -15.83 -8.46
CA TRP A 156 0.82 -15.42 -7.96
C TRP A 156 1.20 -16.08 -6.62
N GLU A 157 0.48 -17.12 -6.19
CA GLU A 157 0.66 -17.74 -4.86
C GLU A 157 2.04 -18.38 -4.66
N LYS A 158 2.74 -18.67 -5.76
CA LYS A 158 4.10 -19.23 -5.76
C LYS A 158 5.19 -18.16 -5.83
N LEU A 159 4.83 -16.90 -6.06
CA LEU A 159 5.79 -15.79 -6.11
C LEU A 159 6.19 -15.38 -4.70
N ASN A 160 7.47 -15.00 -4.53
CA ASN A 160 7.91 -14.37 -3.29
C ASN A 160 7.49 -12.89 -3.28
N LEU A 161 6.23 -12.63 -2.95
CA LEU A 161 5.69 -11.27 -2.81
C LEU A 161 5.86 -10.83 -1.35
N ASN A 162 6.60 -9.74 -1.13
CA ASN A 162 6.79 -9.11 0.17
C ASN A 162 5.45 -8.58 0.71
N MET A 163 4.69 -9.43 1.40
CA MET A 163 3.44 -9.08 2.04
C MET A 163 3.61 -9.02 3.56
N GLY A 164 3.01 -8.01 4.17
CA GLY A 164 2.88 -7.96 5.62
C GLY A 164 2.09 -9.17 6.16
N ALA A 165 2.36 -9.56 7.40
CA ALA A 165 1.59 -10.61 8.04
C ALA A 165 0.12 -10.20 8.19
N PHE A 166 -0.81 -11.07 7.74
CA PHE A 166 -2.25 -10.89 7.90
C PHE A 166 -2.63 -10.83 9.38
N ASN A 167 -2.78 -9.64 9.96
CA ASN A 167 -3.28 -9.50 11.32
C ASN A 167 -4.81 -9.37 11.31
N THR A 168 -5.48 -10.49 11.60
CA THR A 168 -6.96 -10.53 11.67
C THR A 168 -7.51 -10.14 13.03
N GLU A 169 -6.67 -9.87 14.04
CA GLU A 169 -7.12 -9.58 15.40
C GLU A 169 -8.02 -8.34 15.46
N VAL A 170 -7.87 -7.38 14.54
CA VAL A 170 -8.75 -6.21 14.46
C VAL A 170 -10.23 -6.59 14.29
N SER A 171 -10.56 -7.77 13.74
CA SER A 171 -11.95 -8.19 13.54
C SER A 171 -12.71 -8.54 14.82
N THR A 172 -12.06 -8.52 15.98
CA THR A 172 -12.70 -8.72 17.29
C THR A 172 -13.03 -7.40 18.00
N PHE A 173 -12.60 -6.26 17.44
CA PHE A 173 -12.81 -4.95 18.03
C PHE A 173 -14.15 -4.34 17.60
N LYS A 174 -14.78 -3.58 18.50
CA LYS A 174 -16.04 -2.88 18.22
C LYS A 174 -15.93 -1.91 17.03
N SER A 175 -14.78 -1.24 16.88
CA SER A 175 -14.51 -0.34 15.76
C SER A 175 -14.57 -1.04 14.39
N PHE A 176 -14.23 -2.33 14.34
CA PHE A 176 -14.37 -3.13 13.14
C PHE A 176 -15.85 -3.30 12.75
N ASP A 177 -16.72 -3.64 13.71
CA ASP A 177 -18.16 -3.78 13.46
C ASP A 177 -18.81 -2.47 13.01
N GLU A 178 -18.34 -1.33 13.52
CA GLU A 178 -18.84 -0.01 13.15
C GLU A 178 -18.37 0.46 11.76
N LEU A 179 -17.14 0.13 11.38
CA LEU A 179 -16.56 0.54 10.11
C LEU A 179 -16.83 -0.43 8.96
N LYS A 180 -16.90 -1.74 9.23
CA LYS A 180 -17.07 -2.77 8.21
C LYS A 180 -18.25 -2.50 7.28
N PRO A 181 -19.46 -2.14 7.74
CA PRO A 181 -20.58 -1.84 6.85
C PRO A 181 -20.32 -0.65 5.91
N LYS A 182 -19.45 0.28 6.30
CA LYS A 182 -19.09 1.47 5.50
C LYS A 182 -17.99 1.14 4.48
N ILE A 183 -16.99 0.34 4.87
CA ILE A 183 -15.85 -0.03 4.03
C ILE A 183 -16.22 -1.15 3.05
N GLN A 184 -17.06 -2.11 3.45
CA GLN A 184 -17.37 -3.31 2.66
C GLN A 184 -17.87 -3.00 1.23
N PRO A 185 -18.79 -2.03 0.99
CA PRO A 185 -19.21 -1.70 -0.38
C PRO A 185 -18.06 -1.14 -1.23
N ILE A 186 -17.18 -0.32 -0.63
CA ILE A 186 -16.01 0.26 -1.30
C ILE A 186 -15.02 -0.86 -1.64
N PHE A 187 -14.72 -1.74 -0.68
CA PHE A 187 -13.88 -2.91 -0.87
C PHE A 187 -14.40 -3.81 -2.00
N ASN A 188 -15.69 -4.16 -2.00
CA ASN A 188 -16.28 -5.02 -3.03
C ASN A 188 -16.18 -4.38 -4.43
N ASN A 189 -16.41 -3.07 -4.53
CA ASN A 189 -16.28 -2.35 -5.79
C ASN A 189 -14.82 -2.30 -6.26
N TYR A 190 -13.89 -2.03 -5.35
CA TYR A 190 -12.47 -2.00 -5.65
C TYR A 190 -11.98 -3.38 -6.12
N LEU A 191 -12.29 -4.43 -5.37
CA LEU A 191 -11.99 -5.82 -5.73
C LEU A 191 -12.54 -6.16 -7.12
N LYS A 192 -13.83 -5.90 -7.37
CA LYS A 192 -14.44 -6.13 -8.69
C LYS A 192 -13.75 -5.33 -9.80
N SER A 193 -13.21 -4.15 -9.50
CA SER A 193 -12.54 -3.31 -10.49
C SER A 193 -11.15 -3.83 -10.86
N THR A 194 -10.42 -4.41 -9.89
CA THR A 194 -9.05 -4.90 -10.05
C THR A 194 -8.99 -6.35 -10.54
N LEU A 195 -10.02 -7.17 -10.28
CA LEU A 195 -10.09 -8.57 -10.73
C LEU A 195 -10.70 -8.72 -12.13
N LYS A 196 -10.25 -7.89 -13.07
CA LYS A 196 -10.68 -7.92 -14.48
C LYS A 196 -9.57 -8.41 -15.41
#